data_AF-A0A917WZI2-F1
#
_entry.id   AF-A0A917WZI2-F1
#
_cell.length_a   1.000
_cell.length_b   1.000
_cell.length_c   1.000
_cell.angle_alpha   90.00
_cell.angle_beta   90.00
_cell.angle_gamma   90.00
#
_symmetry.space_group_name_H-M   'P 1'
#
loop_
_entity.id
_entity.type
_entity.pdbx_description
1 polymer ?
#
loop_
_entity_poly.entity_id
_entity_poly.type
_entity_poly.pdbx_seq_one_letter_code
_entity_poly.pdbx_strand_id
1 'polypeptide(L)'
;MSAYRDGERVVVLIPDQFSRAEESEWVDRMLARLAAREGRLARSDAGLLDRAARLIKLYLTDYGDQVVPASVRWVSNQNGRWGSCTPADRSIRLSHRIQDMPDWVIDYVLLHELAHLIVPSHNDQFWALVGRYPKTERARGYLEGVAAVSGTP
;
A
#
# COMPACT_ATOMS: atom_id res chain seq x y z
N MET A 1 28.89 1.24 11.65
CA MET A 1 28.13 2.44 11.20
C MET A 1 26.81 1.99 10.62
N SER A 2 25.70 2.46 11.17
CA SER A 2 24.35 2.07 10.74
C SER A 2 23.33 3.12 11.21
N ALA A 3 22.23 3.24 10.46
CA ALA A 3 21.04 3.97 10.87
C ALA A 3 19.85 3.03 10.84
N TYR A 4 19.06 3.01 11.91
CA TYR A 4 17.86 2.18 12.01
C TYR A 4 16.75 2.92 12.78
N ARG A 5 15.51 2.49 12.56
CA ARG A 5 14.35 3.02 13.27
C ARG A 5 14.05 2.14 14.48
N ASP A 6 13.89 2.78 15.63
CA ASP A 6 13.49 2.17 16.91
C ASP A 6 12.26 2.93 17.43
N GLY A 7 11.07 2.37 17.15
CA GLY A 7 9.80 3.05 17.35
C GLY A 7 9.72 4.38 16.58
N GLU A 8 9.48 5.47 17.31
CA GLU A 8 9.41 6.83 16.73
C GLU A 8 10.79 7.47 16.51
N ARG A 9 11.87 6.86 17.01
CA ARG A 9 13.22 7.43 16.94
C ARG A 9 14.00 6.81 15.80
N VAL A 10 14.86 7.62 15.16
CA VAL A 10 15.90 7.10 14.26
C VAL A 10 17.21 7.18 15.01
N VAL A 11 17.85 6.03 15.19
CA VAL A 11 19.16 5.91 15.84
C VAL A 11 20.22 5.86 14.75
N VAL A 12 21.18 6.77 14.80
CA VAL A 12 22.27 6.89 13.82
C VAL A 12 23.61 6.79 14.57
N LEU A 13 24.43 5.80 14.24
CA LEU A 13 25.74 5.59 14.88
C LEU A 13 26.85 6.32 14.10
N ILE A 14 27.33 7.44 14.65
CA ILE A 14 28.33 8.33 14.03
C ILE A 14 29.74 8.01 14.56
N PRO A 15 30.80 8.10 13.73
CA PRO A 15 32.19 7.99 14.19
C PRO A 15 32.59 9.14 15.10
N ASP A 16 33.44 8.87 16.09
CA ASP A 16 33.88 9.86 17.10
C ASP A 16 34.81 10.96 16.53
N GLN A 17 35.32 10.77 15.31
CA GLN A 17 36.26 11.68 14.66
C GLN A 17 35.60 12.79 13.82
N PHE A 18 34.27 12.81 13.71
CA PHE A 18 33.57 13.76 12.85
C PHE A 18 33.47 15.13 13.55
N SER A 19 33.68 16.22 12.80
CA SER A 19 33.28 17.55 13.26
C SER A 19 31.75 17.69 13.22
N ARG A 20 31.19 18.62 14.01
CA ARG A 20 29.72 18.83 14.04
C ARG A 20 29.08 19.07 12.68
N ALA A 21 29.79 19.71 11.75
CA ALA A 21 29.30 19.92 10.38
C ALA A 21 29.24 18.60 9.59
N GLU A 22 30.29 17.78 9.70
CA GLU A 22 30.35 16.45 9.08
C GLU A 22 29.34 15.48 9.71
N GLU A 23 29.10 15.57 11.02
CA GLU A 23 28.04 14.83 11.71
C GLU A 23 26.67 15.14 11.11
N SER A 24 26.33 16.43 10.96
CA SER A 24 25.04 16.85 10.42
C SER A 24 24.84 16.38 8.99
N GLU A 25 25.83 16.59 8.12
CA GLU A 25 25.74 16.16 6.71
C GLU A 25 25.60 14.64 6.60
N TRP A 26 26.31 13.90 7.45
CA TRP A 26 26.24 12.45 7.47
C TRP A 26 24.90 11.93 8.00
N VAL A 27 24.35 12.54 9.05
CA VAL A 27 23.01 12.24 9.57
C VAL A 27 21.97 12.46 8.48
N ASP A 28 21.97 13.61 7.79
CA ASP A 28 21.02 13.91 6.72
C ASP A 28 21.07 12.86 5.60
N ARG A 29 22.29 12.47 5.21
CA ARG A 29 22.50 11.41 4.20
C ARG A 29 21.95 10.06 4.66
N MET A 30 22.14 9.68 5.92
CA MET A 30 21.63 8.43 6.47
C MET A 30 20.11 8.45 6.61
N LEU A 31 19.53 9.56 7.04
CA LEU A 31 18.07 9.76 7.09
C LEU A 31 17.45 9.65 5.71
N ALA A 32 18.02 10.30 4.69
CA ALA A 32 17.57 10.20 3.31
C ALA A 32 17.65 8.75 2.79
N ARG A 33 18.74 8.04 3.11
CA ARG A 33 18.91 6.63 2.73
C ARG A 33 17.89 5.71 3.41
N LEU A 34 17.60 5.96 4.69
CA LEU A 34 16.58 5.21 5.45
C LEU A 34 15.18 5.48 4.87
N ALA A 35 14.83 6.73 4.63
CA ALA A 35 13.56 7.12 4.02
C ALA A 35 13.38 6.53 2.61
N ALA A 36 14.44 6.54 1.78
CA ALA A 36 14.41 5.91 0.47
C ALA A 36 14.21 4.38 0.56
N ARG A 37 14.81 3.72 1.55
CA ARG A 37 14.62 2.29 1.81
C ARG A 37 13.19 1.98 2.28
N GLU A 38 12.68 2.74 3.24
CA GLU A 38 11.29 2.65 3.73
C GLU A 38 10.30 2.87 2.59
N GLY A 39 10.52 3.89 1.75
CA GLY A 39 9.70 4.17 0.58
C GLY A 39 9.77 3.10 -0.52
N ARG A 40 10.90 2.41 -0.69
CA ARG A 40 11.02 1.26 -1.60
C ARG A 40 10.29 0.03 -1.06
N LEU A 41 10.42 -0.26 0.23
CA LEU A 41 9.69 -1.36 0.89
C LEU A 41 8.18 -1.14 0.81
N ALA A 42 7.71 0.08 1.09
CA ALA A 42 6.30 0.44 0.98
C ALA A 42 5.74 0.28 -0.45
N ARG A 43 6.58 0.41 -1.48
CA ARG A 43 6.25 0.23 -2.90
C ARG A 43 6.65 -1.15 -3.45
N SER A 44 6.99 -2.11 -2.60
CA SER A 44 7.32 -3.48 -2.99
C SER A 44 6.09 -4.39 -2.89
N ASP A 45 6.14 -5.56 -3.53
CA ASP A 45 5.11 -6.60 -3.39
C ASP A 45 4.99 -7.10 -1.94
N ALA A 46 6.12 -7.19 -1.22
CA ALA A 46 6.12 -7.49 0.21
C ALA A 46 5.35 -6.42 1.02
N GLY A 47 5.55 -5.14 0.68
CA GLY A 47 4.79 -4.04 1.29
C GLY A 47 3.29 -4.12 1.01
N LEU A 48 2.89 -4.59 -0.17
CA LEU A 48 1.48 -4.85 -0.48
C LEU A 48 0.90 -6.01 0.34
N LEU A 49 1.66 -7.08 0.53
CA LEU A 49 1.25 -8.20 1.39
C LEU A 49 1.09 -7.77 2.85
N ASP A 50 2.01 -6.97 3.39
CA ASP A 50 1.90 -6.41 4.73
C ASP A 50 0.67 -5.51 4.88
N ARG A 51 0.40 -4.67 3.88
CA ARG A 51 -0.83 -3.86 3.82
C ARG A 51 -2.07 -4.74 3.78
N ALA A 52 -2.09 -5.78 2.94
CA ALA A 52 -3.22 -6.70 2.83
C ALA A 52 -3.52 -7.39 4.18
N ALA A 53 -2.50 -7.92 4.85
CA ALA A 53 -2.64 -8.55 6.16
C ALA A 53 -3.20 -7.57 7.20
N ARG A 54 -2.73 -6.32 7.22
CA ARG A 54 -3.26 -5.26 8.09
C ARG A 54 -4.74 -4.97 7.78
N LEU A 55 -5.10 -4.82 6.51
CA LEU A 55 -6.47 -4.53 6.10
C LEU A 55 -7.44 -5.67 6.43
N ILE A 56 -7.01 -6.92 6.22
CA ILE A 56 -7.78 -8.12 6.60
C ILE A 56 -8.06 -8.09 8.10
N LYS A 57 -7.03 -7.88 8.92
CA LYS A 57 -7.17 -7.82 10.38
C LYS A 57 -8.13 -6.72 10.83
N LEU A 58 -8.10 -5.55 10.18
CA LEU A 58 -8.91 -4.40 10.58
C LEU A 58 -10.36 -4.48 10.10
N TYR A 59 -10.60 -5.03 8.90
CA TYR A 59 -11.89 -4.86 8.22
C TYR A 59 -12.55 -6.17 7.80
N LEU A 60 -11.79 -7.27 7.62
CA LEU A 60 -12.30 -8.52 7.05
C LEU A 60 -12.00 -9.74 7.94
N THR A 61 -11.78 -9.54 9.24
CA THR A 61 -11.39 -10.60 10.18
C THR A 61 -12.40 -11.76 10.25
N ASP A 62 -13.68 -11.48 10.01
CA ASP A 62 -14.77 -12.47 10.08
C ASP A 62 -14.68 -13.55 8.97
N TYR A 63 -13.84 -13.32 7.95
CA TYR A 63 -13.71 -14.20 6.78
C TYR A 63 -12.54 -15.17 6.85
N GLY A 64 -11.67 -15.05 7.86
CA GLY A 64 -10.53 -15.97 8.09
C GLY A 64 -9.67 -16.18 6.84
N ASP A 65 -9.36 -17.43 6.52
CA ASP A 65 -8.49 -17.77 5.39
C ASP A 65 -9.10 -17.46 4.02
N GLN A 66 -10.42 -17.29 3.92
CA GLN A 66 -11.10 -17.03 2.64
C GLN A 66 -10.66 -15.72 1.99
N VAL A 67 -10.18 -14.75 2.79
CA VAL A 67 -9.74 -13.44 2.31
C VAL A 67 -8.21 -13.31 2.22
N VAL A 68 -7.45 -14.35 2.55
CA VAL A 68 -5.97 -14.32 2.50
C VAL A 68 -5.48 -14.54 1.05
N PRO A 69 -4.95 -13.50 0.37
CA PRO A 69 -4.49 -13.67 -1.01
C PRO A 69 -3.27 -14.59 -1.07
N ALA A 70 -3.14 -15.36 -2.15
CA ALA A 70 -1.91 -16.12 -2.42
C ALA A 70 -0.77 -15.19 -2.88
N SER A 71 -1.11 -14.08 -3.53
CA SER A 71 -0.15 -13.05 -3.93
C SER A 71 -0.81 -11.69 -4.09
N VAL A 72 -0.04 -10.62 -3.81
CA VAL A 72 -0.41 -9.23 -4.11
C VAL A 72 0.80 -8.56 -4.74
N ARG A 73 0.65 -8.02 -5.95
CA ARG A 73 1.79 -7.46 -6.69
C ARG A 73 1.47 -6.19 -7.45
N TRP A 74 2.49 -5.36 -7.65
CA TRP A 74 2.44 -4.24 -8.58
C TRP A 74 2.58 -4.71 -10.02
N VAL A 75 1.82 -4.09 -10.94
CA VAL A 75 1.92 -4.38 -12.38
C VAL A 75 1.88 -3.13 -13.25
N SER A 76 2.66 -3.15 -14.33
CA SER A 76 2.76 -2.03 -15.28
C SER A 76 1.76 -2.08 -16.44
N ASN A 77 1.19 -3.26 -16.71
CA ASN A 77 0.33 -3.52 -17.88
C ASN A 77 -1.17 -3.43 -17.59
N GLN A 78 -1.56 -2.72 -16.53
CA GLN A 78 -2.94 -2.59 -16.10
C GLN A 78 -3.42 -1.14 -16.31
N ASN A 79 -3.93 -0.91 -17.53
CA ASN A 79 -4.12 0.45 -18.06
C ASN A 79 -5.54 1.01 -17.93
N GLY A 80 -6.55 0.17 -17.73
CA GLY A 80 -7.96 0.57 -17.63
C GLY A 80 -8.64 0.16 -16.31
N ARG A 81 -7.85 -0.08 -15.26
CA ARG A 81 -8.34 -0.41 -13.91
C ARG A 81 -7.26 -0.21 -12.87
N TRP A 82 -7.64 0.19 -11.67
CA TRP A 82 -6.71 0.44 -10.56
C TRP A 82 -6.22 -0.84 -9.89
N GLY A 83 -7.06 -1.88 -9.83
CA GLY A 83 -6.78 -3.20 -9.27
C GLY A 83 -7.43 -4.33 -10.09
N SER A 84 -7.03 -5.57 -9.82
CA SER A 84 -7.77 -6.76 -10.23
C SER A 84 -7.49 -7.95 -9.31
N CYS A 85 -8.51 -8.76 -9.07
CA CYS A 85 -8.45 -10.02 -8.36
C CYS A 85 -8.77 -11.19 -9.30
N THR A 86 -8.04 -12.29 -9.19
CA THR A 86 -8.39 -13.57 -9.81
C THR A 86 -8.73 -14.56 -8.70
N PRO A 87 -10.02 -14.75 -8.36
CA PRO A 87 -10.40 -15.57 -7.21
C PRO A 87 -9.93 -17.03 -7.28
N ALA A 88 -9.84 -17.60 -8.50
CA ALA A 88 -9.45 -18.99 -8.73
C ALA A 88 -8.04 -19.33 -8.22
N ASP A 89 -7.08 -18.40 -8.38
CA ASP A 89 -5.70 -18.55 -7.89
C ASP A 89 -5.36 -17.60 -6.74
N ARG A 90 -6.35 -16.83 -6.28
CA ARG A 90 -6.26 -15.86 -5.17
C ARG A 90 -5.17 -14.81 -5.41
N SER A 91 -4.89 -14.46 -6.67
CA SER A 91 -3.92 -13.43 -7.03
C SER A 91 -4.57 -12.05 -7.12
N ILE A 92 -3.90 -11.05 -6.56
CA ILE A 92 -4.28 -9.64 -6.64
C ILE A 92 -3.18 -8.86 -7.34
N ARG A 93 -3.57 -7.96 -8.22
CA ARG A 93 -2.68 -7.09 -8.98
C ARG A 93 -3.13 -5.64 -8.83
N LEU A 94 -2.21 -4.77 -8.45
CA LEU A 94 -2.44 -3.32 -8.39
C LEU A 94 -1.66 -2.63 -9.49
N SER A 95 -2.30 -1.67 -10.16
CA SER A 95 -1.65 -0.89 -11.21
C SER A 95 -0.57 0.01 -10.62
N HIS A 96 0.62 0.04 -11.23
CA HIS A 96 1.69 0.97 -10.82
C HIS A 96 1.24 2.44 -10.81
N ARG A 97 0.19 2.79 -11.57
CA ARG A 97 -0.37 4.14 -11.65
C ARG A 97 -0.87 4.67 -10.30
N ILE A 98 -1.22 3.79 -9.36
CA ILE A 98 -1.66 4.21 -8.02
C ILE A 98 -0.51 4.27 -7.01
N GLN A 99 0.73 3.93 -7.37
CA GLN A 99 1.87 3.89 -6.43
C GLN A 99 2.22 5.26 -5.84
N ASP A 100 1.94 6.33 -6.58
CA ASP A 100 2.19 7.70 -6.14
C ASP A 100 0.91 8.39 -5.62
N MET A 101 -0.22 7.66 -5.59
CA MET A 101 -1.43 8.15 -4.94
C MET A 101 -1.29 8.05 -3.41
N PRO A 102 -2.07 8.83 -2.65
CA PRO A 102 -2.06 8.73 -1.20
C PRO A 102 -2.32 7.30 -0.71
N ASP A 103 -1.65 6.89 0.37
CA ASP A 103 -1.77 5.55 0.97
C ASP A 103 -3.20 5.10 1.20
N TRP A 104 -4.10 6.02 1.54
CA TRP A 104 -5.50 5.69 1.79
C TRP A 104 -6.27 5.31 0.52
N VAL A 105 -5.80 5.70 -0.65
CA VAL A 105 -6.31 5.27 -1.96
C VAL A 105 -5.79 3.88 -2.29
N ILE A 106 -4.49 3.62 -2.07
CA ILE A 106 -3.87 2.30 -2.28
C ILE A 106 -4.56 1.26 -1.38
N ASP A 107 -4.74 1.57 -0.10
CA ASP A 107 -5.43 0.71 0.86
C ASP A 107 -6.89 0.43 0.44
N TYR A 108 -7.59 1.43 -0.12
CA TYR A 108 -8.94 1.25 -0.64
C TYR A 108 -8.98 0.29 -1.83
N VAL A 109 -8.12 0.50 -2.83
CA VAL A 109 -8.07 -0.39 -4.02
C VAL A 109 -7.68 -1.80 -3.59
N LEU A 110 -6.72 -1.95 -2.66
CA LEU A 110 -6.35 -3.26 -2.15
C LEU A 110 -7.51 -3.95 -1.40
N LEU A 111 -8.26 -3.22 -0.57
CA LEU A 111 -9.44 -3.76 0.12
C LEU A 111 -10.54 -4.15 -0.88
N HIS A 112 -10.72 -3.37 -1.94
CA HIS A 112 -11.64 -3.68 -3.04
C HIS A 112 -11.31 -5.03 -3.68
N GLU A 113 -10.04 -5.26 -4.03
CA GLU A 113 -9.62 -6.54 -4.60
C GLU A 113 -9.68 -7.71 -3.60
N LEU A 114 -9.41 -7.46 -2.32
CA LEU A 114 -9.58 -8.45 -1.26
C LEU A 114 -11.05 -8.86 -1.11
N ALA A 115 -11.99 -7.91 -1.21
CA ALA A 115 -13.42 -8.19 -1.17
C ALA A 115 -13.87 -9.11 -2.31
N HIS A 116 -13.22 -9.05 -3.48
CA HIS A 116 -13.48 -9.96 -4.59
C HIS A 116 -13.10 -11.43 -4.33
N LEU A 117 -12.26 -11.72 -3.31
CA LEU A 117 -12.03 -13.10 -2.86
C LEU A 117 -13.26 -13.70 -2.16
N ILE A 118 -14.18 -12.86 -1.69
CA ILE A 118 -15.39 -13.26 -0.96
C ILE A 118 -16.62 -13.09 -1.87
N VAL A 119 -16.72 -11.95 -2.55
CA VAL A 119 -17.89 -11.56 -3.36
C VAL A 119 -17.44 -11.15 -4.78
N PRO A 120 -17.69 -11.98 -5.80
CA PRO A 120 -17.18 -11.72 -7.15
C PRO A 120 -17.78 -10.49 -7.85
N SER A 121 -19.00 -10.08 -7.49
CA SER A 121 -19.73 -8.98 -8.14
C SER A 121 -19.92 -7.79 -7.20
N HIS A 122 -20.01 -6.58 -7.75
CA HIS A 122 -20.21 -5.32 -7.02
C HIS A 122 -21.66 -5.13 -6.51
N ASN A 123 -22.22 -6.14 -5.85
CA ASN A 123 -23.56 -6.09 -5.24
C ASN A 123 -23.54 -5.45 -3.83
N ASP A 124 -24.70 -5.39 -3.17
CA ASP A 124 -24.82 -4.80 -1.83
C ASP A 124 -23.90 -5.46 -0.79
N GLN A 125 -23.68 -6.77 -0.89
CA GLN A 125 -22.77 -7.50 -0.01
C GLN A 125 -21.32 -7.03 -0.23
N PHE A 126 -20.89 -6.86 -1.48
CA PHE A 126 -19.58 -6.31 -1.80
C PHE A 126 -19.41 -4.90 -1.23
N TRP A 127 -20.38 -4.02 -1.43
CA TRP A 127 -20.32 -2.65 -0.92
C TRP A 127 -20.37 -2.59 0.61
N ALA A 128 -21.07 -3.52 1.27
CA ALA A 128 -21.02 -3.66 2.73
C ALA A 128 -19.61 -4.03 3.23
N LEU A 129 -18.84 -4.82 2.48
CA LEU A 129 -17.45 -5.16 2.83
C LEU A 129 -16.50 -3.99 2.62
N VAL A 130 -16.51 -3.42 1.43
CA VAL A 130 -15.62 -2.28 1.09
C VAL A 130 -15.96 -1.06 1.95
N GLY A 131 -17.24 -0.86 2.28
CA GLY A 131 -17.72 0.21 3.15
C GLY A 131 -17.18 0.15 4.59
N ARG A 132 -16.62 -0.98 5.04
CA ARG A 132 -15.96 -1.08 6.36
C ARG A 132 -14.72 -0.19 6.46
N TYR A 133 -14.13 0.21 5.34
CA TYR A 133 -13.00 1.12 5.32
C TYR A 133 -13.46 2.59 5.47
N PRO A 134 -12.99 3.33 6.50
CA PRO A 134 -13.50 4.66 6.82
C PRO A 134 -13.33 5.72 5.72
N LYS A 135 -12.42 5.50 4.75
CA LYS A 135 -12.13 6.45 3.67
C LYS A 135 -12.68 6.00 2.32
N THR A 136 -13.58 5.02 2.28
CA THR A 136 -14.15 4.46 1.04
C THR A 136 -14.71 5.54 0.11
N GLU A 137 -15.64 6.38 0.58
CA GLU A 137 -16.23 7.42 -0.27
C GLU A 137 -15.20 8.45 -0.77
N ARG A 138 -14.25 8.82 0.10
CA ARG A 138 -13.14 9.72 -0.28
C ARG A 138 -12.23 9.11 -1.34
N ALA A 139 -11.91 7.83 -1.23
CA ALA A 139 -11.08 7.08 -2.19
C ALA A 139 -11.76 6.95 -3.54
N ARG A 140 -13.07 6.66 -3.55
CA ARG A 140 -13.87 6.63 -4.77
C ARG A 140 -13.85 7.96 -5.49
N GLY A 141 -14.20 9.05 -4.80
CA GLY A 141 -14.18 10.40 -5.40
C GLY A 141 -12.80 10.83 -5.91
N TYR A 142 -11.72 10.44 -5.22
CA TYR A 142 -10.36 10.69 -5.69
C TYR A 142 -10.05 9.94 -7.00
N LEU A 143 -10.37 8.65 -7.06
CA LEU A 143 -10.13 7.83 -8.25
C LEU A 143 -10.99 8.28 -9.44
N GLU A 144 -12.24 8.68 -9.21
CA GLU A 144 -13.10 9.28 -10.24
C GLU A 144 -12.51 10.57 -10.78
N GLY A 145 -12.03 11.46 -9.91
CA GLY A 145 -11.36 12.70 -10.32
C GLY A 145 -10.10 12.44 -11.14
N VAL A 146 -9.27 11.46 -10.74
CA VAL A 146 -8.07 11.07 -11.50
C VAL A 146 -8.45 10.46 -12.86
N ALA A 147 -9.46 9.59 -12.91
CA ALA A 147 -9.93 8.96 -14.15
C ALA A 147 -10.41 10.01 -15.16
N ALA A 148 -11.20 10.99 -14.70
CA ALA A 148 -11.71 12.09 -15.52
C ALA A 148 -10.60 12.95 -16.16
N VAL A 149 -9.51 13.20 -15.43
CA VAL A 149 -8.36 13.99 -15.93
C VAL A 149 -7.45 13.17 -16.83
N SER A 150 -7.29 11.88 -16.53
CA SER A 150 -6.33 11.01 -17.22
C SER A 150 -6.87 10.40 -18.53
N GLY A 151 -8.14 10.65 -18.89
CA GLY A 151 -8.80 10.02 -20.03
C GLY A 151 -8.81 8.48 -19.95
N THR A 152 -8.70 7.94 -18.74
CA THR A 152 -8.73 6.49 -18.48
C THR A 152 -10.08 6.15 -17.87
N PRO A 153 -10.80 5.13 -18.35
CA PRO A 153 -12.03 4.67 -17.71
C PRO A 153 -11.79 4.17 -16.27
#